data_AF-A0A524MJP8-F1
#
_entry.id   AF-A0A524MJP8-F1
#
_cell.length_a   1.000
_cell.length_b   1.000
_cell.length_c   1.000
_cell.angle_alpha   90.00
_cell.angle_beta   90.00
_cell.angle_gamma   90.00
#
_symmetry.space_group_name_H-M   'P 1'
#
loop_
_entity.id
_entity.type
_entity.pdbx_description
1 polymer ?
#
loop_
_entity_poly.entity_id
_entity_poly.type
_entity_poly.pdbx_seq_one_letter_code
_entity_poly.pdbx_strand_id
1 'polypeptide(L)'
;MTQTKETNDLLTLIGVAIEQLRQSIELFEASSRTEGVVCLSAVIHEIDAYMDRAEDDPLLQLAHMDASNLASDLTHIKNDLVAVIDQVDAVS
;
A
#
# COMPACT_ATOMS: atom_id res chain seq x y z
N MET A 1 -21.88 -16.16 12.95
CA MET A 1 -20.62 -16.43 12.22
C MET A 1 -20.68 -15.63 10.94
N THR A 2 -20.26 -14.36 10.99
CA THR A 2 -20.12 -13.52 9.80
C THR A 2 -18.73 -13.80 9.24
N GLN A 3 -18.69 -14.59 8.18
CA GLN A 3 -17.53 -14.74 7.32
C GLN A 3 -17.20 -13.35 6.78
N THR A 4 -16.19 -12.68 7.33
CA THR A 4 -15.61 -11.45 6.79
C THR A 4 -14.98 -11.82 5.47
N LYS A 5 -15.80 -11.77 4.41
CA LYS A 5 -15.34 -11.71 3.03
C LYS A 5 -14.28 -10.61 2.98
N GLU A 6 -13.10 -10.93 2.48
CA GLU A 6 -12.00 -10.00 2.23
C GLU A 6 -12.53 -8.84 1.37
N THR A 7 -13.11 -7.82 2.01
CA THR A 7 -13.46 -6.58 1.36
C THR A 7 -12.17 -5.82 1.29
N ASN A 8 -11.55 -6.06 0.17
CA ASN A 8 -10.20 -5.68 -0.12
C ASN A 8 -10.34 -4.25 -0.73
N ASP A 9 -11.00 -3.40 0.06
CA ASP A 9 -11.53 -2.07 -0.27
C ASP A 9 -10.53 -0.96 0.07
N LEU A 10 -10.82 0.27 -0.38
CA LEU A 10 -9.90 1.40 -0.21
C LEU A 10 -9.54 1.68 1.25
N LEU A 11 -10.50 1.54 2.17
CA LEU A 11 -10.25 1.83 3.59
C LEU A 11 -9.37 0.76 4.22
N THR A 12 -9.55 -0.50 3.82
CA THR A 12 -8.69 -1.60 4.21
C THR A 12 -7.27 -1.40 3.68
N LEU A 13 -7.12 -1.03 2.41
CA LEU A 13 -5.81 -0.68 1.82
C LEU A 13 -5.13 0.44 2.63
N ILE A 14 -5.83 1.53 2.92
CA ILE A 14 -5.30 2.67 3.68
C ILE A 14 -4.84 2.21 5.07
N GLY A 15 -5.65 1.42 5.77
CA GLY A 15 -5.32 0.93 7.10
C GLY A 15 -4.06 0.06 7.12
N VAL A 16 -3.98 -0.90 6.19
CA VAL A 16 -2.81 -1.79 6.07
C VAL A 16 -1.56 -1.00 5.65
N ALA A 17 -1.69 -0.09 4.69
CA ALA A 17 -0.58 0.72 4.22
C ALA A 17 0.02 1.59 5.34
N ILE A 18 -0.83 2.28 6.13
CA ILE A 18 -0.37 3.10 7.26
C ILE A 18 0.40 2.25 8.27
N GLU A 19 -0.12 1.07 8.63
CA GLU A 19 0.53 0.21 9.61
C GLU A 19 1.88 -0.32 9.12
N GLN A 20 1.95 -0.77 7.86
CA GLN A 20 3.20 -1.24 7.25
C GLN A 20 4.24 -0.11 7.11
N LEU A 21 3.82 1.09 6.73
CA LEU A 21 4.71 2.26 6.65
C LEU A 21 5.25 2.62 8.04
N ARG A 22 4.40 2.62 9.07
CA ARG A 22 4.80 2.86 10.46
C ARG A 22 5.82 1.82 10.91
N GLN A 23 5.55 0.54 10.68
CA GLN A 23 6.45 -0.55 11.05
C GLN A 23 7.78 -0.46 10.29
N SER A 24 7.76 -0.10 9.01
CA SER A 24 8.97 0.09 8.21
C SER A 24 9.88 1.18 8.79
N ILE A 25 9.32 2.31 9.22
CA ILE A 25 10.07 3.39 9.88
C ILE A 25 10.72 2.89 11.16
N GLU A 26 9.96 2.22 12.04
CA GLU A 26 10.49 1.66 13.29
C GLU A 26 11.63 0.67 13.04
N LEU A 27 11.53 -0.15 11.98
CA LEU A 27 12.56 -1.11 11.59
C LEU A 27 13.81 -0.43 11.04
N PHE A 28 13.68 0.62 10.23
CA PHE A 28 14.82 1.40 9.76
C PHE A 28 15.54 2.12 10.90
N GLU A 29 14.80 2.69 11.86
CA GLU A 29 15.38 3.29 13.07
C GLU A 29 16.13 2.25 13.92
N ALA A 30 15.63 1.01 13.97
CA ALA A 30 16.27 -0.12 14.64
C ALA A 30 17.43 -0.74 13.83
N SER A 31 17.79 -0.19 12.66
CA SER A 31 18.79 -0.73 11.72
C SER A 31 18.44 -2.10 11.11
N SER A 32 17.18 -2.53 11.20
CA SER A 32 16.63 -3.74 10.57
C SER A 32 16.16 -3.44 9.15
N ARG A 33 17.12 -3.19 8.24
CA ARG A 33 16.83 -2.74 6.86
C ARG A 33 16.00 -3.74 6.06
N THR A 34 16.37 -5.01 6.07
CA THR A 34 15.71 -6.04 5.26
C THR A 34 14.24 -6.16 5.63
N GLU A 35 13.93 -6.19 6.92
CA GLU A 35 12.56 -6.22 7.42
C GLU A 35 11.81 -4.93 7.06
N GLY A 36 12.46 -3.76 7.17
CA GLY A 36 11.88 -2.48 6.76
C GLY A 36 11.49 -2.45 5.28
N VAL A 37 12.35 -2.98 4.39
CA VAL A 37 12.08 -3.14 2.95
C VAL A 37 10.93 -4.13 2.70
N VAL A 38 10.85 -5.22 3.46
CA VAL A 38 9.72 -6.17 3.37
C VAL A 38 8.39 -5.47 3.66
N CYS A 39 8.33 -4.60 4.69
CA CYS A 39 7.14 -3.81 4.98
C CYS A 39 6.76 -2.86 3.83
N LEU A 40 7.73 -2.13 3.24
CA LEU A 40 7.46 -1.26 2.07
C LEU A 40 6.96 -2.06 0.86
N SER A 41 7.57 -3.23 0.62
CA SER A 41 7.19 -4.12 -0.48
C SER A 41 5.77 -4.67 -0.29
N ALA A 42 5.34 -4.92 0.95
CA ALA A 42 3.98 -5.33 1.25
C ALA A 42 2.97 -4.23 0.86
N VAL A 43 3.27 -2.95 1.14
CA VAL A 43 2.40 -1.83 0.72
C VAL A 43 2.26 -1.77 -0.79
N ILE A 44 3.35 -1.95 -1.53
CA ILE A 44 3.32 -2.00 -2.99
C ILE A 44 2.40 -3.12 -3.48
N HIS A 45 2.50 -4.31 -2.88
CA HIS A 45 1.67 -5.45 -3.22
C HIS A 45 0.18 -5.19 -2.95
N GLU A 46 -0.15 -4.56 -1.82
CA GLU A 46 -1.54 -4.22 -1.48
C GLU A 46 -2.11 -3.17 -2.44
N ILE A 47 -1.30 -2.19 -2.86
CA ILE A 47 -1.70 -1.20 -3.87
C ILE A 47 -2.02 -1.90 -5.20
N ASP A 48 -1.13 -2.77 -5.68
CA ASP A 48 -1.34 -3.52 -6.92
C ASP A 48 -2.60 -4.40 -6.83
N ALA A 49 -2.75 -5.13 -5.72
CA ALA A 49 -3.91 -5.99 -5.49
C ALA A 49 -5.23 -5.19 -5.40
N TYR A 50 -5.21 -3.96 -4.89
CA TYR A 50 -6.37 -3.08 -4.88
C TYR A 50 -6.68 -2.54 -6.28
N MET A 51 -5.67 -2.09 -7.01
CA MET A 51 -5.85 -1.54 -8.36
C MET A 51 -6.51 -2.54 -9.31
N ASP A 52 -6.16 -3.83 -9.21
CA ASP A 52 -6.75 -4.92 -10.02
C ASP A 52 -8.27 -5.11 -9.82
N ARG A 53 -8.84 -4.58 -8.73
CA ARG A 53 -10.24 -4.76 -8.35
C ARG A 53 -10.94 -3.45 -7.97
N ALA A 54 -10.31 -2.30 -8.23
CA ALA A 54 -10.83 -1.01 -7.79
C ALA A 54 -12.21 -0.70 -8.38
N GLU A 55 -12.52 -1.21 -9.58
CA GLU A 55 -13.84 -1.07 -10.22
C GLU A 55 -14.98 -1.72 -9.42
N ASP A 56 -14.66 -2.73 -8.61
CA ASP A 56 -15.60 -3.46 -7.76
C ASP A 56 -15.78 -2.81 -6.37
N ASP A 57 -15.05 -1.74 -6.05
CA ASP A 57 -15.10 -1.08 -4.74
C ASP A 57 -16.37 -0.23 -4.59
N PRO A 58 -17.33 -0.63 -3.74
CA PRO A 58 -18.56 0.12 -3.54
C PRO A 58 -18.32 1.50 -2.93
N LEU A 59 -17.22 1.70 -2.20
CA LEU A 59 -16.90 2.99 -1.57
C LEU A 59 -16.52 4.03 -2.62
N LEU A 60 -15.83 3.65 -3.69
CA LEU A 60 -15.53 4.56 -4.80
C LEU A 60 -16.81 5.04 -5.48
N GLN A 61 -17.75 4.12 -5.71
CA GLN A 61 -19.04 4.42 -6.32
C GLN A 61 -19.86 5.36 -5.42
N LEU A 62 -19.91 5.09 -4.11
CA LEU A 62 -20.64 5.92 -3.15
C LEU A 62 -20.04 7.32 -2.99
N ALA A 63 -18.70 7.41 -2.93
CA ALA A 63 -17.98 8.66 -2.78
C ALA A 63 -17.94 9.49 -4.08
N HIS A 64 -18.44 8.95 -5.20
CA HIS A 64 -18.29 9.54 -6.53
C HIS A 64 -16.83 9.87 -6.86
N MET A 65 -15.92 9.02 -6.40
CA MET A 65 -14.49 9.18 -6.66
C MET A 65 -14.16 8.74 -8.07
N ASP A 66 -13.34 9.53 -8.73
CA ASP A 66 -12.80 9.17 -10.04
C ASP A 66 -11.72 8.10 -9.87
N ALA A 67 -12.02 6.87 -10.29
CA ALA A 67 -11.13 5.73 -10.21
C ALA A 67 -9.82 5.96 -10.98
N SER A 68 -9.83 6.77 -12.05
CA SER A 68 -8.62 7.07 -12.82
C SER A 68 -7.66 7.96 -12.07
N ASN A 69 -8.18 8.97 -11.35
CA ASN A 69 -7.36 9.83 -10.49
C ASN A 69 -6.80 9.03 -9.31
N LEU A 70 -7.62 8.20 -8.67
CA LEU A 70 -7.16 7.33 -7.59
C LEU A 70 -6.06 6.37 -8.05
N ALA A 71 -6.24 5.73 -9.22
CA ALA A 71 -5.22 4.83 -9.77
C ALA A 71 -3.90 5.57 -10.07
N SER A 72 -3.98 6.82 -10.55
CA SER A 72 -2.82 7.68 -10.75
C SER A 72 -2.11 7.98 -9.43
N ASP A 73 -2.85 8.38 -8.39
CA ASP A 73 -2.30 8.69 -7.07
C ASP A 73 -1.64 7.46 -6.43
N LEU A 74 -2.30 6.30 -6.50
CA LEU A 74 -1.76 5.03 -6.00
C LEU A 74 -0.50 4.60 -6.76
N THR A 75 -0.47 4.82 -8.07
CA THR A 75 0.73 4.54 -8.90
C THR A 75 1.89 5.47 -8.50
N HIS A 76 1.63 6.74 -8.22
CA HIS A 76 2.64 7.68 -7.75
C HIS A 76 3.23 7.23 -6.40
N ILE A 77 2.38 6.89 -5.43
CA ILE A 77 2.81 6.36 -4.14
C ILE A 77 3.66 5.10 -4.33
N LYS A 78 3.21 4.17 -5.18
CA LYS A 78 3.98 2.96 -5.50
C LYS A 78 5.38 3.28 -6.02
N ASN A 79 5.48 4.21 -6.96
CA ASN A 79 6.77 4.60 -7.54
C ASN A 79 7.69 5.27 -6.50
N ASP A 80 7.14 6.08 -5.60
CA ASP A 80 7.90 6.67 -4.50
C ASP A 80 8.45 5.59 -3.56
N LEU A 81 7.65 4.56 -3.23
CA LEU A 81 8.09 3.44 -2.39
C LEU A 81 9.17 2.59 -3.07
N VAL A 82 9.04 2.32 -4.37
CA VAL A 82 10.08 1.64 -5.16
C VAL A 82 11.39 2.44 -5.12
N ALA A 83 11.32 3.75 -5.31
CA ALA A 83 12.51 4.61 -5.28
C ALA A 83 13.18 4.63 -3.89
N VAL A 84 12.40 4.52 -2.80
CA VAL A 84 12.95 4.39 -1.44
C VAL A 84 13.64 3.03 -1.25
N ILE A 85 13.02 1.94 -1.69
CA ILE A 85 13.61 0.59 -1.60
C ILE A 85 14.94 0.56 -2.37
N ASP A 86 14.96 1.05 -3.61
CA ASP A 86 16.16 1.10 -4.45
C ASP A 86 17.30 1.88 -3.77
N GLN A 87 16.97 2.99 -3.08
CA GLN A 87 17.95 3.78 -2.33
C GLN A 87 18.49 3.03 -1.10
N VAL A 88 17.65 2.30 -0.39
CA VAL A 88 18.07 1.50 0.77
C VAL A 88 19.01 0.37 0.34
N ASP A 89 18.71 -0.28 -0.77
CA ASP A 89 19.52 -1.36 -1.33
C ASP A 89 20.84 -0.85 -1.91
N ALA A 90 20.86 0.33 -2.54
CA ALA A 90 22.09 0.92 -3.09
C ALA A 90 23.14 1.36 -2.03
N VAL A 91 22.72 1.52 -0.78
CA VAL A 91 23.58 1.93 0.35
C VAL A 91 23.97 0.73 1.22
N SER A 92 23.76 -0.50 0.74
CA SER A 92 24.07 -1.76 1.43
C SER A 92 25.26 -2.47 0.76
#